data_AF-A0A7X7B6E7-F1
#
_entry.id   AF-A0A7X7B6E7-F1
#
_cell.length_a   1.000
_cell.length_b   1.000
_cell.length_c   1.000
_cell.angle_alpha   90.00
_cell.angle_beta   90.00
_cell.angle_gamma   90.00
#
_symmetry.space_group_name_H-M   'P 1'
#
loop_
_entity.id
_entity.type
_entity.pdbx_description
1 polymer ?
#
loop_
_entity_poly.entity_id
_entity_poly.type
_entity_poly.pdbx_seq_one_letter_code
_entity_poly.pdbx_strand_id
1 'polypeptide(L)'
;MKTNIGKILVIAAGALLAFFTLIYLYTLLHEGGHAIAAIIYGGKVDSFVLGFDAHVTHSGTNFTRFGESLHDSAGILLPAIVLAVALKFYKRDVKYAIYHYIYAGISISITGSFIAWVAIPIISL
;
A
#
# COMPACT_ATOMS: atom_id res chain seq x y z
N MET A 1 36.41 18.07 11.85
CA MET A 1 35.03 17.53 11.80
C MET A 1 35.03 16.09 12.31
N LYS A 2 34.57 15.82 13.53
CA LYS A 2 34.29 14.43 13.94
C LYS A 2 32.96 14.05 13.31
N THR A 3 32.99 13.26 12.25
CA THR A 3 31.80 12.66 11.65
C THR A 3 31.07 11.88 12.74
N ASN A 4 29.82 12.25 13.00
CA ASN A 4 28.99 11.63 14.03
C ASN A 4 28.39 10.32 13.48
N ILE A 5 29.28 9.40 13.07
CA ILE A 5 28.96 8.19 12.29
C ILE A 5 27.85 7.38 12.95
N GLY A 6 27.88 7.24 14.29
CA GLY A 6 26.83 6.55 15.03
C GLY A 6 25.43 7.16 14.84
N LYS A 7 25.31 8.49 14.80
CA LYS A 7 24.01 9.15 14.53
C LYS A 7 23.53 8.90 13.11
N ILE A 8 24.45 8.93 12.13
CA ILE A 8 24.13 8.67 10.73
C ILE A 8 23.63 7.23 10.57
N LEU A 9 24.29 6.25 11.21
CA LEU A 9 23.89 4.84 11.16
C LEU A 9 22.49 4.61 11.74
N VAL A 10 22.16 5.24 12.87
CA VAL A 10 20.83 5.13 13.48
C VAL A 10 19.75 5.72 12.58
N ILE A 11 20.00 6.89 11.98
CA ILE A 11 19.05 7.53 11.05
C ILE A 11 18.86 6.65 9.81
N ALA A 12 19.94 6.13 9.24
CA ALA A 12 19.88 5.25 8.07
C ALA A 12 19.12 3.96 8.37
N ALA A 13 19.39 3.31 9.51
CA ALA A 13 18.67 2.11 9.94
C ALA A 13 17.18 2.38 10.17
N GLY A 14 16.84 3.51 10.81
CA GLY A 14 15.46 3.92 11.01
C GLY A 14 14.72 4.20 9.70
N ALA A 15 15.38 4.86 8.74
CA ALA A 15 14.83 5.12 7.42
C ALA A 15 14.60 3.82 6.63
N LEU A 16 15.54 2.88 6.67
CA LEU A 16 15.40 1.57 6.05
C LEU A 16 14.25 0.77 6.66
N LEU A 17 14.16 0.74 8.00
CA LEU A 17 13.07 0.07 8.69
C LEU A 17 11.71 0.67 8.29
N ALA A 18 11.60 2.01 8.27
CA ALA A 18 10.39 2.69 7.83
C ALA A 18 10.06 2.33 6.37
N PHE A 19 11.04 2.35 5.47
CA PHE A 19 10.85 2.00 4.06
C PHE A 19 10.31 0.58 3.86
N PHE A 20 10.94 -0.43 4.47
CA PHE A 20 10.46 -1.81 4.38
C PHE A 20 9.09 -2.00 5.03
N THR A 21 8.83 -1.32 6.15
CA THR A 21 7.52 -1.34 6.80
C THR A 21 6.43 -0.77 5.88
N LEU A 22 6.73 0.33 5.18
CA LEU A 22 5.79 0.95 4.25
C LEU A 22 5.52 0.06 3.03
N ILE A 23 6.55 -0.60 2.47
CA ILE A 23 6.36 -1.57 1.38
C ILE A 23 5.43 -2.70 1.86
N TYR A 24 5.73 -3.29 3.01
CA TYR A 24 4.95 -4.40 3.53
C TYR A 24 3.50 -3.98 3.79
N LEU A 25 3.28 -2.83 4.44
CA LEU A 25 1.95 -2.30 4.68
C LEU A 25 1.19 -2.01 3.38
N TYR A 26 1.85 -1.41 2.39
CA TYR A 26 1.22 -1.14 1.10
C TYR A 26 0.79 -2.44 0.41
N THR A 27 1.69 -3.42 0.29
CA THR A 27 1.40 -4.70 -0.38
C THR A 27 0.30 -5.47 0.35
N LEU A 28 0.27 -5.42 1.69
CA LEU A 28 -0.78 -6.01 2.49
C LEU A 28 -2.16 -5.41 2.17
N LEU A 29 -2.24 -4.08 2.07
CA LEU A 29 -3.49 -3.41 1.74
C LEU A 29 -3.86 -3.60 0.26
N HIS A 30 -2.88 -3.68 -0.64
CA HIS A 30 -3.10 -3.87 -2.07
C HIS A 30 -3.66 -5.27 -2.36
N GLU A 31 -2.90 -6.31 -2.01
CA GLU A 31 -3.37 -7.69 -2.18
C GLU A 31 -4.59 -7.98 -1.32
N GLY A 32 -4.68 -7.36 -0.13
CA GLY A 32 -5.85 -7.43 0.74
C GLY A 32 -7.13 -6.92 0.06
N GLY A 33 -7.04 -5.86 -0.75
CA GLY A 33 -8.16 -5.35 -1.53
C GLY A 33 -8.67 -6.40 -2.53
N HIS A 34 -7.75 -6.94 -3.34
CA HIS A 34 -8.05 -8.00 -4.30
C HIS A 34 -8.67 -9.23 -3.62
N ALA A 35 -8.09 -9.67 -2.50
CA ALA A 35 -8.59 -10.79 -1.70
C ALA A 35 -10.02 -10.56 -1.18
N ILE A 36 -10.29 -9.38 -0.61
CA ILE A 36 -11.63 -9.03 -0.11
C ILE A 36 -12.65 -9.05 -1.25
N ALA A 37 -12.31 -8.47 -2.40
CA ALA A 37 -13.19 -8.47 -3.56
C ALA A 37 -13.48 -9.91 -4.03
N ALA A 38 -12.48 -10.79 -4.10
CA ALA A 38 -12.68 -12.19 -4.45
C ALA A 38 -13.62 -12.91 -3.47
N ILE A 39 -13.44 -12.71 -2.16
CA ILE A 39 -14.29 -13.31 -1.11
C ILE A 39 -15.74 -12.84 -1.21
N ILE A 40 -15.98 -11.54 -1.45
CA ILE A 40 -17.32 -10.98 -1.60
C ILE A 40 -18.08 -11.65 -2.76
N TYR A 41 -17.38 -12.04 -3.82
CA TYR A 41 -17.94 -12.76 -4.98
C TYR A 41 -17.90 -14.29 -4.84
N GLY A 42 -17.79 -14.80 -3.60
CA GLY A 42 -17.86 -16.22 -3.29
C GLY A 42 -16.58 -17.01 -3.54
N GLY A 43 -15.50 -16.34 -3.91
CA GLY A 43 -14.21 -16.97 -4.13
C GLY A 43 -13.48 -17.32 -2.85
N LYS A 44 -12.52 -18.23 -2.99
CA LYS A 44 -11.56 -18.59 -1.94
C LYS A 44 -10.18 -18.06 -2.32
N VAL A 45 -9.49 -17.47 -1.35
CA VAL A 45 -8.07 -17.09 -1.51
C VAL A 45 -7.22 -18.35 -1.38
N ASP A 46 -6.44 -18.64 -2.42
CA ASP A 46 -5.58 -19.82 -2.49
C ASP A 46 -4.14 -19.50 -2.09
N SER A 47 -3.64 -18.33 -2.49
CA SER A 47 -2.35 -17.79 -2.03
C SER A 47 -2.45 -16.30 -1.75
N PHE A 48 -1.68 -15.83 -0.77
CA PHE A 48 -1.57 -14.43 -0.40
C PHE A 48 -0.12 -14.12 -0.06
N VAL A 49 0.60 -13.54 -1.02
CA VAL A 49 2.04 -13.27 -0.94
C VAL A 49 2.27 -11.77 -0.79
N LEU A 50 3.23 -11.41 0.07
CA LEU A 50 3.57 -10.03 0.42
C LEU A 50 5.03 -9.71 0.14
N GLY A 51 5.34 -8.42 0.02
CA GLY A 51 6.69 -7.93 -0.26
C GLY A 51 6.88 -7.60 -1.75
N PHE A 52 8.07 -7.86 -2.29
CA PHE A 52 8.42 -7.42 -3.65
C PHE A 52 7.76 -8.23 -4.78
N ASP A 53 7.29 -9.45 -4.47
CA ASP A 53 6.53 -10.31 -5.38
C ASP A 53 5.10 -10.49 -4.85
N ALA A 54 4.50 -9.38 -4.40
CA ALA A 54 3.16 -9.41 -3.84
C ALA A 54 2.14 -9.82 -4.91
N HIS A 55 1.32 -10.80 -4.57
CA HIS A 55 0.24 -11.26 -5.41
C HIS A 55 -0.76 -12.08 -4.58
N VAL A 56 -2.02 -12.04 -5.00
CA VAL A 56 -3.07 -12.94 -4.52
C VAL A 56 -3.55 -13.84 -5.65
N THR A 57 -3.75 -15.11 -5.34
CA THR A 57 -4.49 -16.03 -6.23
C THR A 57 -5.77 -16.47 -5.56
N HIS A 58 -6.81 -16.67 -6.36
CA HIS A 58 -8.12 -17.09 -5.90
C HIS A 58 -8.78 -18.01 -6.91
N SER A 59 -9.75 -18.77 -6.42
CA SER A 59 -10.55 -19.69 -7.23
C SER A 59 -12.01 -19.67 -6.79
N GLY A 60 -12.90 -20.15 -7.68
CA GLY A 60 -14.32 -20.24 -7.39
C GLY A 60 -15.06 -18.90 -7.32
N THR A 61 -14.44 -17.81 -7.78
CA THR A 61 -15.09 -16.50 -7.90
C THR A 61 -16.16 -16.53 -9.00
N ASN A 62 -17.30 -15.91 -8.72
CA ASN A 62 -18.35 -15.70 -9.72
C ASN A 62 -18.48 -14.20 -9.99
N PHE A 63 -17.46 -13.61 -10.63
CA PHE A 63 -17.47 -12.19 -10.91
C PHE A 63 -18.52 -11.85 -11.98
N THR A 64 -19.29 -10.81 -11.71
CA THR A 64 -19.94 -10.04 -12.78
C THR A 64 -18.91 -9.11 -13.40
N ARG A 65 -19.21 -8.50 -14.56
CA ARG A 65 -18.34 -7.46 -15.15
C ARG A 65 -17.99 -6.33 -14.17
N PHE A 66 -18.95 -5.96 -13.32
CA PHE A 66 -18.71 -5.00 -12.24
C PHE A 66 -17.80 -5.58 -11.16
N GLY A 67 -17.97 -6.86 -10.82
CA GLY A 67 -17.11 -7.59 -9.88
C GLY A 67 -15.66 -7.69 -10.32
N GLU A 68 -15.41 -7.94 -11.61
CA GLU A 68 -14.06 -7.92 -12.19
C GLU A 68 -13.43 -6.53 -12.06
N SER A 69 -14.17 -5.49 -12.46
CA SER A 69 -13.69 -4.10 -12.34
C SER A 69 -13.43 -3.70 -10.88
N LEU A 70 -14.29 -4.16 -9.96
CA LEU A 70 -14.10 -3.94 -8.53
C LEU A 70 -12.88 -4.70 -8.02
N HIS A 71 -12.70 -5.97 -8.40
CA HIS A 71 -11.54 -6.76 -8.00
C HIS A 71 -10.25 -6.12 -8.47
N ASP A 72 -10.17 -5.74 -9.75
CA ASP A 72 -9.02 -5.08 -10.35
C ASP A 72 -8.70 -3.75 -9.64
N SER A 73 -9.71 -2.94 -9.35
CA SER A 73 -9.50 -1.66 -8.65
C SER A 73 -9.35 -1.79 -7.13
N ALA A 74 -9.74 -2.90 -6.51
CA ALA A 74 -9.76 -3.03 -5.06
C ALA A 74 -8.37 -2.88 -4.43
N GLY A 75 -7.32 -3.31 -5.15
CA GLY A 75 -5.95 -3.17 -4.68
C GLY A 75 -5.46 -1.73 -4.53
N ILE A 76 -6.01 -0.77 -5.27
CA ILE A 76 -5.74 0.66 -5.06
C ILE A 76 -6.79 1.34 -4.17
N LEU A 77 -8.04 0.89 -4.22
CA LEU A 77 -9.12 1.46 -3.42
C LEU A 77 -8.94 1.21 -1.92
N LEU A 78 -8.55 -0.01 -1.52
CA LEU A 78 -8.39 -0.32 -0.10
C LEU A 78 -7.28 0.52 0.57
N PRO A 79 -6.05 0.60 0.03
CA PRO A 79 -5.03 1.51 0.56
C PRO A 79 -5.53 2.97 0.62
N ALA A 80 -6.23 3.44 -0.40
CA ALA A 80 -6.73 4.82 -0.45
C ALA A 80 -7.78 5.10 0.63
N ILE A 81 -8.70 4.18 0.87
CA ILE A 81 -9.69 4.29 1.96
C ILE A 81 -8.98 4.33 3.31
N VAL A 82 -8.01 3.42 3.53
CA VAL A 82 -7.21 3.40 4.77
C VAL A 82 -6.45 4.71 4.96
N LEU A 83 -5.85 5.26 3.89
CA LEU A 83 -5.18 6.55 3.93
C LEU A 83 -6.15 7.68 4.28
N ALA A 84 -7.32 7.74 3.66
CA ALA A 84 -8.32 8.76 3.94
C ALA A 84 -8.75 8.73 5.43
N VAL A 85 -8.96 7.53 5.98
CA VAL A 85 -9.23 7.35 7.41
C VAL A 85 -8.04 7.79 8.25
N ALA A 86 -6.81 7.39 7.91
CA ALA A 86 -5.61 7.79 8.65
C ALA A 86 -5.45 9.31 8.67
N LEU A 87 -5.60 9.99 7.53
CA LEU A 87 -5.49 11.45 7.42
C LEU A 87 -6.53 12.19 8.25
N LYS A 88 -7.71 11.61 8.52
CA LYS A 88 -8.70 12.17 9.45
C LYS A 88 -8.14 12.29 10.88
N PHE A 89 -7.22 11.39 11.26
CA PHE A 89 -6.57 11.38 12.57
C PHE A 89 -5.22 12.11 12.59
N TYR A 90 -4.82 12.70 11.46
CA TYR A 90 -3.60 13.48 11.37
C TYR A 90 -3.69 14.77 12.19
N LYS A 91 -2.67 15.02 13.01
CA LYS A 91 -2.57 16.16 13.93
C LYS A 91 -1.36 17.01 13.60
N ARG A 92 -1.59 18.26 13.16
CA ARG A 92 -0.53 19.20 12.76
C ARG A 92 0.31 19.72 13.93
N ASP A 93 -0.24 19.70 15.14
CA ASP A 93 0.37 20.21 16.38
C ASP A 93 1.37 19.24 17.03
N VAL A 94 1.48 18.01 16.51
CA VAL A 94 2.47 17.03 16.98
C VAL A 94 3.88 17.54 16.67
N LYS A 95 4.72 17.68 17.70
CA LYS A 95 6.08 18.25 17.58
C LYS A 95 7.08 17.34 16.86
N TYR A 96 6.85 16.04 16.82
CA TYR A 96 7.79 15.07 16.29
C TYR A 96 7.77 15.04 14.76
N ALA A 97 8.88 15.42 14.10
CA ALA A 97 8.97 15.41 12.64
C ALA A 97 8.72 14.02 12.00
N ILE A 98 9.13 12.94 12.67
CA ILE A 98 8.93 11.57 12.20
C ILE A 98 7.45 11.22 12.02
N TYR A 99 6.57 11.76 12.86
CA TYR A 99 5.12 11.58 12.72
C TYR A 99 4.66 12.13 11.37
N HIS A 100 5.04 13.36 11.04
CA HIS A 100 4.70 13.99 9.76
C HIS A 100 5.31 13.26 8.56
N TYR A 101 6.55 12.80 8.68
CA TYR A 101 7.20 12.04 7.61
C TYR A 101 6.57 10.68 7.36
N ILE A 102 6.07 9.98 8.39
CA ILE A 102 5.32 8.73 8.19
C ILE A 102 4.03 9.01 7.43
N TYR A 103 3.25 10.02 7.84
CA TYR A 103 2.04 10.41 7.12
C TYR A 103 2.32 10.84 5.68
N ALA A 104 3.36 11.63 5.46
CA ALA A 104 3.78 12.03 4.12
C ALA A 104 4.23 10.83 3.29
N GLY A 105 5.03 9.92 3.86
CA GLY A 105 5.51 8.72 3.19
C GLY A 105 4.37 7.81 2.75
N ILE A 106 3.44 7.48 3.66
CA ILE A 106 2.25 6.67 3.33
C ILE A 106 1.42 7.36 2.25
N SER A 107 1.22 8.69 2.36
CA SER A 107 0.45 9.46 1.38
C SER A 107 1.09 9.40 -0.01
N ILE A 108 2.41 9.63 -0.11
CA ILE A 108 3.14 9.58 -1.37
C ILE A 108 3.11 8.17 -1.97
N SER A 109 3.35 7.13 -1.16
CA SER A 109 3.33 5.74 -1.65
C SER A 109 1.97 5.35 -2.23
N ILE A 110 0.87 5.67 -1.53
CA ILE A 110 -0.48 5.31 -1.98
C ILE A 110 -0.95 6.18 -3.13
N THR A 111 -0.71 7.49 -3.09
CA THR A 111 -1.08 8.39 -4.21
C THR A 111 -0.26 8.13 -5.46
N GLY A 112 1.02 7.79 -5.29
CA GLY A 112 1.92 7.45 -6.40
C GLY A 112 1.51 6.17 -7.13
N SER A 113 0.91 5.19 -6.44
CA SER A 113 0.48 3.95 -7.10
C SER A 113 -0.67 4.15 -8.09
N PHE A 114 -1.49 5.19 -7.93
CA PHE A 114 -2.50 5.56 -8.94
C PHE A 114 -1.86 5.92 -10.29
N ILE A 115 -0.65 6.48 -10.29
CA ILE A 115 0.06 6.84 -11.52
C ILE A 115 0.38 5.58 -12.33
N ALA A 116 0.84 4.51 -11.66
CA ALA A 116 1.11 3.23 -12.31
C ALA A 116 -0.16 2.65 -12.95
N TRP A 117 -1.30 2.77 -12.27
CA TRP A 117 -2.60 2.30 -12.78
C TRP A 117 -3.17 3.11 -13.94
N VAL A 118 -2.79 4.38 -14.09
CA VAL A 118 -3.11 5.16 -15.30
C VAL A 118 -2.13 4.81 -16.43
N ALA A 119 -0.85 4.65 -16.11
CA ALA A 119 0.20 4.41 -17.10
C ALA A 119 0.12 3.01 -17.74
N ILE A 120 -0.13 1.95 -16.96
CA ILE A 120 -0.14 0.57 -17.45
C ILE A 120 -1.17 0.38 -18.57
N PRO A 121 -2.46 0.75 -18.41
CA PRO A 121 -3.44 0.64 -19.48
C PRO A 121 -3.05 1.41 -20.74
N ILE A 122 -2.44 2.59 -20.61
CA ILE A 122 -2.04 3.42 -21.76
C ILE A 122 -0.88 2.78 -22.53
N ILE A 123 0.10 2.21 -21.83
CA ILE A 123 1.29 1.58 -22.45
C ILE A 123 0.96 0.20 -23.02
N SER A 124 -0.06 -0.48 -22.49
CA SER A 124 -0.50 -1.79 -22.97
C SER A 124 -1.48 -1.75 -24.16
N LEU A 125 -1.87 -0.56 -24.61
CA LEU A 125 -2.70 -0.31 -25.81
C LEU A 125 -1.83 -0.24 -27.07
#